data_AF-A0A3D1PBF2-F1
#
_entry.id   AF-A0A3D1PBF2-F1
#
_cell.length_a   1.000
_cell.length_b   1.000
_cell.length_c   1.000
_cell.angle_alpha   90.00
_cell.angle_beta   90.00
_cell.angle_gamma   90.00
#
_symmetry.space_group_name_H-M   'P 1'
#
loop_
_entity.id
_entity.type
_entity.pdbx_description
1 polymer ?
#
loop_
_entity_poly.entity_id
_entity_poly.type
_entity_poly.pdbx_seq_one_letter_code
_entity_poly.pdbx_strand_id
1 'polypeptide(L)'
;DTSLLLFRSGQLDVRNVAPEDFSLLKKQEKQGDYKIYNGGPTSVSRFVVFNLNKGKRDGKPLVDPLKSRWFNTLEFRQAVAYATDRQAMLNNTFRGLGELQDSPIFVQSPYYLSPEAGLKVYNYNPEKAKELLLKAGFRYNDKNQLVDAFGNRVRFTLMTGAESKTLEVMGAQIKQDLGKIGIQVDFVTLASNAVLDKVDSMKWEAALMGFDYTSLEPDAPTANFNPEGAGTLYNQNSRPGEKPIEGREVADWEVEMGKLYIQGIREFDETKRKAIYAEIQRLSQEYLPYIHLIKPLEMLVVRNRLQGIKYSAFNIHYTFWNIYEIKVTENTG
;
A
#
# COMPACT_ATOMS: atom_id res chain seq x y z
N ASP A 1 -2.75 5.66 25.91
CA ASP A 1 -1.39 5.65 25.31
C ASP A 1 -0.41 6.24 26.33
N THR A 2 0.58 5.45 26.76
CA THR A 2 1.62 5.86 27.72
C THR A 2 2.53 6.94 27.15
N SER A 3 2.81 6.94 25.83
CA SER A 3 3.73 7.89 25.20
C SER A 3 3.21 9.33 25.24
N LEU A 4 1.92 9.54 25.00
CA LEU A 4 1.27 10.85 25.12
C LEU A 4 1.34 11.39 26.54
N LEU A 5 1.10 10.54 27.55
CA LEU A 5 1.16 10.93 28.96
C LEU A 5 2.58 11.35 29.35
N LEU A 6 3.59 10.56 28.98
CA LEU A 6 4.99 10.87 29.23
C LEU A 6 5.41 12.17 28.56
N PHE A 7 5.04 12.37 27.29
CA PHE A 7 5.28 13.63 26.58
C PHE A 7 4.62 14.81 27.28
N ARG A 8 3.32 14.73 27.61
CA ARG A 8 2.60 15.82 28.30
C ARG A 8 3.15 16.12 29.70
N SER A 9 3.66 15.11 30.40
CA SER A 9 4.31 15.29 31.71
C SER A 9 5.75 15.84 31.66
N GLY A 10 6.31 16.03 30.45
CA GLY A 10 7.67 16.53 30.27
C GLY A 10 8.77 15.45 30.35
N GLN A 11 8.39 14.18 30.47
CA GLN A 11 9.34 13.06 30.49
C GLN A 11 9.85 12.68 29.08
N LEU A 12 9.14 13.07 28.02
CA LEU A 12 9.60 12.92 26.64
C LEU A 12 9.69 14.28 25.96
N ASP A 13 10.75 14.46 25.18
CA ASP A 13 10.94 15.62 24.32
C ASP A 13 10.37 15.46 22.94
N VAL A 14 10.26 14.21 22.49
CA VAL A 14 9.90 13.86 21.13
C VAL A 14 9.03 12.62 21.14
N ARG A 15 7.98 12.64 20.31
CA ARG A 15 7.21 11.44 19.94
C ARG A 15 6.53 11.63 18.59
N ASN A 16 6.17 10.52 17.96
CA ASN A 16 5.27 10.56 16.81
C ASN A 16 3.87 11.03 17.26
N VAL A 17 3.20 11.77 16.37
CA VAL A 17 1.83 12.23 16.58
C VAL A 17 0.89 11.23 15.95
N ALA A 18 0.23 10.42 16.78
CA ALA A 18 -0.87 9.60 16.34
C ALA A 18 -2.02 10.49 15.79
N PRO A 19 -2.75 10.06 14.75
CA PRO A 19 -3.82 10.87 14.15
C PRO A 19 -4.85 11.38 15.16
N GLU A 20 -5.23 10.54 16.14
CA GLU A 20 -6.16 10.87 17.23
C GLU A 20 -5.65 11.96 18.19
N ASP A 21 -4.35 12.13 18.30
CA ASP A 21 -3.74 13.11 19.19
C ASP A 21 -3.54 14.47 18.53
N PHE A 22 -3.54 14.54 17.20
CA PHE A 22 -3.14 15.73 16.45
C PHE A 22 -3.92 16.98 16.88
N SER A 23 -5.25 16.92 16.93
CA SER A 23 -6.08 18.09 17.29
C SER A 23 -5.82 18.57 18.72
N LEU A 24 -5.62 17.64 19.66
CA LEU A 24 -5.30 17.96 21.04
C LEU A 24 -3.93 18.65 21.13
N LEU A 25 -2.90 18.01 20.56
CA LEU A 25 -1.54 18.51 20.59
C LEU A 25 -1.42 19.84 19.87
N LYS A 26 -2.11 20.03 18.74
CA LYS A 26 -2.10 21.29 18.01
C LYS A 26 -2.71 22.43 18.82
N LYS A 27 -3.81 22.17 19.53
CA LYS A 27 -4.44 23.16 20.42
C LYS A 27 -3.53 23.54 21.60
N GLN A 28 -2.75 22.58 22.10
CA GLN A 28 -1.86 22.77 23.25
C GLN A 28 -0.45 23.22 22.87
N GLU A 29 -0.11 23.38 21.58
CA GLU A 29 1.25 23.63 21.08
C GLU A 29 1.95 24.80 21.78
N LYS A 30 1.29 25.95 21.88
CA LYS A 30 1.82 27.13 22.57
C LYS A 30 1.94 26.92 24.08
N GLN A 31 0.94 26.32 24.71
CA GLN A 31 0.91 26.12 26.17
C GLN A 31 1.93 25.05 26.62
N GLY A 32 2.10 24.02 25.80
CA GLY A 32 2.98 22.90 26.08
C GLY A 32 4.43 23.15 25.67
N ASP A 33 4.79 24.32 25.16
CA ASP A 33 6.16 24.66 24.76
C ASP A 33 6.79 23.61 23.83
N TYR A 34 6.07 23.29 22.75
CA TYR A 34 6.52 22.37 21.72
C TYR A 34 6.04 22.82 20.34
N LYS A 35 6.53 22.14 19.30
CA LYS A 35 6.12 22.31 17.91
C LYS A 35 5.79 20.96 17.28
N ILE A 36 4.78 20.92 16.42
CA ILE A 36 4.50 19.78 15.54
C ILE A 36 5.18 20.00 14.20
N TYR A 37 6.02 19.06 13.82
CA TYR A 37 6.65 18.98 12.50
C TYR A 37 5.86 18.00 11.63
N ASN A 38 5.58 18.41 10.39
CA ASN A 38 4.99 17.56 9.35
C ASN A 38 6.10 17.16 8.38
N GLY A 39 6.36 15.86 8.26
CA GLY A 39 7.39 15.30 7.39
C GLY A 39 6.90 15.00 5.98
N GLY A 40 5.58 15.13 5.74
CA GLY A 40 4.91 14.66 4.54
C GLY A 40 4.39 13.23 4.66
N PRO A 41 3.87 12.64 3.57
CA PRO A 41 3.34 11.29 3.57
C PRO A 41 4.42 10.25 3.91
N THR A 42 4.04 9.16 4.55
CA THR A 42 4.95 8.08 4.94
C THR A 42 5.59 7.34 3.75
N SER A 43 6.77 6.76 3.99
CA SER A 43 7.43 5.81 3.06
C SER A 43 6.60 4.55 2.85
N VAL A 44 5.80 4.16 3.85
CA VAL A 44 5.02 2.93 3.83
C VAL A 44 3.92 2.98 2.76
N SER A 45 4.09 2.17 1.73
CA SER A 45 3.07 1.88 0.73
C SER A 45 2.05 0.90 1.33
N ARG A 46 0.75 1.17 1.23
CA ARG A 46 -0.31 0.22 1.64
C ARG A 46 -1.15 -0.16 0.44
N PHE A 47 -1.44 -1.46 0.31
CA PHE A 47 -2.10 -1.99 -0.87
C PHE A 47 -2.93 -3.23 -0.57
N VAL A 48 -3.92 -3.47 -1.45
CA VAL A 48 -4.50 -4.80 -1.65
C VAL A 48 -3.74 -5.50 -2.77
N VAL A 49 -3.39 -6.75 -2.57
CA VAL A 49 -2.78 -7.62 -3.59
C VAL A 49 -3.61 -8.89 -3.73
N PHE A 50 -3.77 -9.36 -4.97
CA PHE A 50 -4.35 -10.66 -5.28
C PHE A 50 -3.24 -11.62 -5.69
N ASN A 51 -3.35 -12.89 -5.33
CA ASN A 51 -2.48 -13.92 -5.84
C ASN A 51 -2.89 -14.28 -7.28
N LEU A 52 -2.12 -13.80 -8.26
CA LEU A 52 -2.34 -13.99 -9.68
C LEU A 52 -1.73 -15.30 -10.21
N ASN A 53 -1.01 -16.06 -9.37
CA ASN A 53 -0.30 -17.25 -9.81
C ASN A 53 -1.28 -18.32 -10.34
N LYS A 54 -1.07 -18.73 -11.59
CA LYS A 54 -1.87 -19.79 -12.26
C LYS A 54 -1.22 -21.17 -12.19
N GLY A 55 -0.01 -21.22 -11.67
CA GLY A 55 0.80 -22.42 -11.59
C GLY A 55 0.37 -23.36 -10.46
N LYS A 56 1.09 -24.47 -10.41
CA LYS A 56 0.83 -25.59 -9.51
C LYS A 56 2.11 -26.02 -8.82
N ARG A 57 1.96 -26.64 -7.66
CA ARG A 57 3.04 -27.34 -6.96
C ARG A 57 2.52 -28.67 -6.46
N ASP A 58 3.25 -29.75 -6.74
CA ASP A 58 2.84 -31.12 -6.41
C ASP A 58 1.44 -31.47 -6.96
N GLY A 59 1.17 -31.07 -8.21
CA GLY A 59 -0.12 -31.27 -8.89
C GLY A 59 -1.28 -30.42 -8.37
N LYS A 60 -1.08 -29.60 -7.33
CA LYS A 60 -2.11 -28.75 -6.73
C LYS A 60 -1.97 -27.30 -7.19
N PRO A 61 -3.04 -26.65 -7.69
CA PRO A 61 -3.04 -25.21 -7.94
C PRO A 61 -2.64 -24.42 -6.70
N LEU A 62 -1.79 -23.40 -6.89
CA LEU A 62 -1.41 -22.48 -5.82
C LEU A 62 -2.59 -21.59 -5.42
N VAL A 63 -3.41 -21.24 -6.40
CA VAL A 63 -4.68 -20.51 -6.23
C VAL A 63 -5.80 -21.37 -6.76
N ASP A 64 -6.93 -21.38 -6.04
CA ASP A 64 -8.15 -22.04 -6.51
C ASP A 64 -8.48 -21.58 -7.96
N PRO A 65 -8.69 -22.50 -8.93
CA PRO A 65 -8.82 -22.13 -10.34
C PRO A 65 -9.97 -21.16 -10.62
N LEU A 66 -11.06 -21.23 -9.87
CA LEU A 66 -12.19 -20.31 -10.01
C LEU A 66 -11.75 -18.88 -9.63
N LYS A 67 -11.09 -18.74 -8.48
CA LYS A 67 -10.60 -17.45 -7.98
C LYS A 67 -9.46 -16.89 -8.82
N SER A 68 -8.55 -17.76 -9.26
CA SER A 68 -7.44 -17.41 -10.15
C SER A 68 -7.95 -16.74 -11.43
N ARG A 69 -9.05 -17.23 -12.02
CA ARG A 69 -9.69 -16.57 -13.18
C ARG A 69 -10.14 -15.15 -12.84
N TRP A 70 -10.86 -14.96 -11.74
CA TRP A 70 -11.34 -13.62 -11.35
C TRP A 70 -10.19 -12.65 -11.10
N PHE A 71 -9.17 -13.08 -10.36
CA PHE A 71 -8.03 -12.21 -10.02
C PHE A 71 -7.17 -11.86 -11.24
N ASN A 72 -7.05 -12.77 -12.20
CA ASN A 72 -6.34 -12.52 -13.45
C ASN A 72 -7.12 -11.63 -14.44
N THR A 73 -8.44 -11.47 -14.28
CA THR A 73 -9.22 -10.51 -15.08
C THR A 73 -8.85 -9.07 -14.69
N LEU A 74 -8.37 -8.28 -15.66
CA LEU A 74 -7.93 -6.91 -15.40
C LEU A 74 -9.07 -6.03 -14.89
N GLU A 75 -10.23 -6.10 -15.53
CA GLU A 75 -11.42 -5.35 -15.17
C GLU A 75 -11.89 -5.67 -13.75
N PHE A 76 -11.64 -6.88 -13.24
CA PHE A 76 -11.92 -7.24 -11.85
C PHE A 76 -11.05 -6.42 -10.88
N ARG A 77 -9.73 -6.35 -11.13
CA ARG A 77 -8.82 -5.54 -10.30
C ARG A 77 -9.13 -4.05 -10.40
N GLN A 78 -9.45 -3.56 -11.60
CA GLN A 78 -9.89 -2.19 -11.82
C GLN A 78 -11.21 -1.88 -11.09
N ALA A 79 -12.17 -2.80 -11.10
CA ALA A 79 -13.42 -2.67 -10.37
C ALA A 79 -13.18 -2.61 -8.85
N VAL A 80 -12.29 -3.45 -8.31
CA VAL A 80 -11.91 -3.39 -6.89
C VAL A 80 -11.28 -2.04 -6.54
N ALA A 81 -10.43 -1.50 -7.41
CA ALA A 81 -9.82 -0.18 -7.21
C ALA A 81 -10.87 0.95 -7.21
N TYR A 82 -11.78 0.98 -8.20
CA TYR A 82 -12.88 1.95 -8.27
C TYR A 82 -13.88 1.81 -7.12
N ALA A 83 -14.11 0.59 -6.63
CA ALA A 83 -15.07 0.33 -5.55
C ALA A 83 -14.52 0.62 -4.15
N THR A 84 -13.20 0.82 -3.99
CA THR A 84 -12.62 1.11 -2.68
C THR A 84 -12.66 2.61 -2.40
N ASP A 85 -13.37 3.05 -1.36
CA ASP A 85 -13.44 4.47 -1.02
C ASP A 85 -12.20 4.91 -0.23
N ARG A 86 -11.12 5.18 -0.97
CA ARG A 86 -9.82 5.55 -0.40
C ARG A 86 -9.88 6.87 0.38
N GLN A 87 -10.75 7.80 0.00
CA GLN A 87 -10.92 9.06 0.73
C GLN A 87 -11.64 8.85 2.06
N ALA A 88 -12.74 8.08 2.08
CA ALA A 88 -13.39 7.72 3.33
C ALA A 88 -12.45 6.90 4.23
N MET A 89 -11.67 5.99 3.65
CA MET A 89 -10.64 5.23 4.37
C MET A 89 -9.62 6.15 5.06
N LEU A 90 -9.12 7.17 4.35
CA LEU A 90 -8.20 8.16 4.91
C LEU A 90 -8.85 8.97 6.03
N ASN A 91 -10.09 9.41 5.84
CA ASN A 91 -10.83 10.18 6.83
C ASN A 91 -11.12 9.35 8.10
N ASN A 92 -11.56 8.10 7.94
CA ASN A 92 -11.93 7.23 9.05
C ASN A 92 -10.71 6.73 9.83
N THR A 93 -9.61 6.44 9.14
CA THR A 93 -8.42 5.84 9.76
C THR A 93 -7.42 6.89 10.27
N PHE A 94 -7.27 8.00 9.53
CA PHE A 94 -6.24 9.01 9.78
C PHE A 94 -6.80 10.43 9.96
N ARG A 95 -8.12 10.59 10.08
CA ARG A 95 -8.78 11.91 10.26
C ARG A 95 -8.45 12.90 9.14
N GLY A 96 -8.20 12.39 7.93
CA GLY A 96 -7.83 13.20 6.77
C GLY A 96 -6.35 13.60 6.73
N LEU A 97 -5.53 13.16 7.69
CA LEU A 97 -4.11 13.49 7.78
C LEU A 97 -3.27 12.53 6.91
N GLY A 98 -3.32 12.73 5.60
CA GLY A 98 -2.59 11.94 4.62
C GLY A 98 -2.99 12.25 3.20
N GLU A 99 -2.55 11.41 2.29
CA GLU A 99 -2.77 11.53 0.85
C GLU A 99 -3.19 10.17 0.27
N LEU A 100 -3.85 10.20 -0.89
CA LEU A 100 -4.10 9.00 -1.67
C LEU A 100 -2.80 8.55 -2.33
N GLN A 101 -2.61 7.25 -2.46
CA GLN A 101 -1.45 6.70 -3.17
C GLN A 101 -1.90 6.13 -4.51
N ASP A 102 -1.30 6.64 -5.59
CA ASP A 102 -1.53 6.14 -6.95
C ASP A 102 -0.25 5.60 -7.61
N SER A 103 0.90 5.66 -6.93
CA SER A 103 2.19 5.24 -7.49
C SER A 103 2.97 4.34 -6.54
N PRO A 104 3.76 3.38 -7.07
CA PRO A 104 4.78 2.69 -6.28
C PRO A 104 5.96 3.59 -5.93
N ILE A 105 6.18 4.67 -6.68
CA ILE A 105 7.23 5.65 -6.42
C ILE A 105 6.69 6.73 -5.47
N PHE A 106 7.50 7.10 -4.49
CA PHE A 106 7.13 8.09 -3.49
C PHE A 106 7.00 9.48 -4.10
N VAL A 107 6.00 10.26 -3.66
CA VAL A 107 5.70 11.60 -4.18
C VAL A 107 6.87 12.59 -4.08
N GLN A 108 7.77 12.40 -3.10
CA GLN A 108 8.96 13.23 -2.92
C GLN A 108 10.13 12.84 -3.86
N SER A 109 10.02 11.73 -4.57
CA SER A 109 11.04 11.31 -5.54
C SER A 109 10.99 12.18 -6.80
N PRO A 110 12.12 12.62 -7.36
CA PRO A 110 12.14 13.38 -8.61
C PRO A 110 11.70 12.57 -9.85
N TYR A 111 11.44 11.27 -9.68
CA TYR A 111 10.95 10.35 -10.71
C TYR A 111 9.44 10.08 -10.58
N TYR A 112 8.77 10.64 -9.58
CA TYR A 112 7.32 10.51 -9.41
C TYR A 112 6.57 11.12 -10.59
N LEU A 113 5.60 10.37 -11.13
CA LEU A 113 4.67 10.83 -12.15
C LEU A 113 3.35 11.18 -11.46
N SER A 114 2.95 12.45 -11.51
CA SER A 114 1.69 12.88 -10.91
C SER A 114 0.47 12.54 -11.78
N PRO A 115 -0.74 12.49 -11.19
CA PRO A 115 -1.98 12.37 -11.94
C PRO A 115 -2.14 13.46 -13.01
N GLU A 116 -1.76 14.70 -12.71
CA GLU A 116 -1.81 15.84 -13.63
C GLU A 116 -0.84 15.65 -14.82
N ALA A 117 0.26 14.92 -14.60
CA ALA A 117 1.21 14.53 -15.63
C ALA A 117 0.79 13.26 -16.40
N GLY A 118 -0.44 12.77 -16.18
CA GLY A 118 -1.04 11.67 -16.93
C GLY A 118 -0.92 10.29 -16.27
N LEU A 119 -0.65 10.22 -14.96
CA LEU A 119 -0.80 8.97 -14.22
C LEU A 119 -2.29 8.64 -14.04
N LYS A 120 -2.70 7.43 -14.42
CA LYS A 120 -4.07 6.96 -14.23
C LYS A 120 -4.39 6.84 -12.74
N VAL A 121 -5.59 7.27 -12.34
CA VAL A 121 -6.08 7.19 -10.96
C VAL A 121 -7.43 6.50 -10.91
N TYR A 122 -7.74 5.91 -9.76
CA TYR A 122 -9.00 5.20 -9.50
C TYR A 122 -9.80 5.94 -8.42
N ASN A 123 -10.49 7.00 -8.82
CA ASN A 123 -11.37 7.75 -7.92
C ASN A 123 -12.59 6.90 -7.56
N TYR A 124 -13.07 6.96 -6.30
CA TYR A 124 -14.19 6.14 -5.84
C TYR A 124 -15.41 6.29 -6.76
N ASN A 125 -15.78 5.19 -7.42
CA ASN A 125 -16.90 5.12 -8.35
C ASN A 125 -17.44 3.67 -8.39
N PRO A 126 -18.32 3.31 -7.46
CA PRO A 126 -18.87 1.95 -7.39
C PRO A 126 -19.68 1.59 -8.64
N GLU A 127 -20.33 2.55 -9.31
CA GLU A 127 -21.05 2.27 -10.55
C GLU A 127 -20.09 1.91 -11.69
N LYS A 128 -18.96 2.61 -11.80
CA LYS A 128 -17.91 2.24 -12.76
C LYS A 128 -17.34 0.85 -12.49
N ALA A 129 -17.19 0.50 -11.21
CA ALA A 129 -16.79 -0.84 -10.83
C ALA A 129 -17.80 -1.90 -11.30
N LYS A 130 -19.11 -1.66 -11.12
CA LYS A 130 -20.15 -2.57 -11.63
C LYS A 130 -20.12 -2.70 -13.15
N GLU A 131 -19.95 -1.59 -13.88
CA GLU A 131 -19.83 -1.60 -15.35
C GLU A 131 -18.66 -2.48 -15.82
N LEU A 132 -17.49 -2.33 -15.20
CA LEU A 132 -16.30 -3.12 -15.52
C LEU A 132 -16.53 -4.62 -15.28
N LEU A 133 -17.18 -4.97 -14.17
CA LEU A 133 -17.52 -6.36 -13.86
C LEU A 133 -18.51 -6.95 -14.87
N LEU A 134 -19.54 -6.19 -15.25
CA LEU A 134 -20.49 -6.64 -16.28
C LEU A 134 -19.80 -6.84 -17.64
N LYS A 135 -18.91 -5.92 -18.03
CA LYS A 135 -18.11 -6.02 -19.25
C LYS A 135 -17.21 -7.26 -19.24
N ALA A 136 -16.69 -7.64 -18.07
CA ALA A 136 -15.89 -8.84 -17.86
C ALA A 136 -16.70 -10.15 -17.77
N GLY A 137 -18.02 -10.10 -17.96
CA GLY A 137 -18.88 -11.28 -17.99
C GLY A 137 -19.39 -11.73 -16.63
N PHE A 138 -19.16 -10.96 -15.56
CA PHE A 138 -19.85 -11.15 -14.28
C PHE A 138 -21.31 -10.69 -14.38
N ARG A 139 -22.15 -11.19 -13.49
CA ARG A 139 -23.58 -10.86 -13.43
C ARG A 139 -24.03 -10.69 -11.98
N TYR A 140 -25.19 -10.09 -11.77
CA TYR A 140 -25.84 -10.04 -10.46
C TYR A 140 -26.97 -11.05 -10.42
N ASN A 141 -27.06 -11.82 -9.34
CA ASN A 141 -28.21 -12.68 -9.08
C ASN A 141 -29.36 -11.89 -8.43
N ASP A 142 -30.50 -12.55 -8.19
CA ASP A 142 -31.70 -11.94 -7.60
C ASP A 142 -31.49 -11.35 -6.20
N LYS A 143 -30.38 -11.68 -5.53
CA LYS A 143 -29.99 -11.14 -4.23
C LYS A 143 -28.98 -9.99 -4.35
N ASN A 144 -28.78 -9.44 -5.55
CA ASN A 144 -27.76 -8.44 -5.88
C ASN A 144 -26.33 -8.88 -5.51
N GLN A 145 -26.07 -10.19 -5.52
CA GLN A 145 -24.72 -10.73 -5.31
C GLN A 145 -24.05 -10.91 -6.65
N LEU A 146 -22.77 -10.58 -6.72
CA LEU A 146 -21.98 -10.79 -7.91
C LEU A 146 -21.69 -12.29 -8.09
N VAL A 147 -21.96 -12.79 -9.29
CA VAL A 147 -21.66 -14.15 -9.72
C VAL A 147 -20.83 -14.11 -11.01
N ASP A 148 -20.00 -15.12 -11.21
CA ASP A 148 -19.25 -15.29 -12.45
C ASP A 148 -20.12 -15.85 -13.59
N ALA A 149 -19.51 -16.04 -14.77
CA ALA A 149 -20.20 -16.55 -15.95
C ALA A 149 -20.82 -17.96 -15.76
N PHE A 150 -20.40 -18.70 -14.73
CA PHE A 150 -20.86 -20.04 -14.40
C PHE A 150 -21.80 -20.05 -13.18
N GLY A 151 -22.22 -18.88 -12.68
CA GLY A 151 -23.12 -18.76 -11.55
C GLY A 151 -22.45 -18.92 -10.17
N ASN A 152 -21.12 -18.98 -10.11
CA ASN A 152 -20.42 -19.05 -8.83
C ASN A 152 -20.39 -17.67 -8.18
N ARG A 153 -20.77 -17.60 -6.90
CA ARG A 153 -20.68 -16.36 -6.14
C ARG A 153 -19.24 -15.88 -6.02
N VAL A 154 -19.00 -14.62 -6.37
CA VAL A 154 -17.70 -13.99 -6.20
C VAL A 154 -17.43 -13.76 -4.73
N ARG A 155 -16.58 -14.62 -4.17
CA ARG A 155 -16.23 -14.67 -2.75
C ARG A 155 -14.76 -15.02 -2.57
N PHE A 156 -14.02 -14.23 -1.81
CA PHE A 156 -12.62 -14.51 -1.49
C PHE A 156 -12.22 -14.05 -0.09
N THR A 157 -11.12 -14.59 0.40
CA THR A 157 -10.51 -14.25 1.68
C THR A 157 -9.52 -13.10 1.50
N LEU A 158 -9.66 -12.06 2.32
CA LEU A 158 -8.68 -10.97 2.45
C LEU A 158 -8.02 -11.09 3.81
N MET A 159 -6.71 -11.35 3.84
CA MET A 159 -5.97 -11.50 5.09
C MET A 159 -5.10 -10.28 5.43
N THR A 160 -4.92 -10.01 6.72
CA THR A 160 -3.94 -9.03 7.21
C THR A 160 -3.41 -9.39 8.61
N GLY A 161 -2.38 -8.67 9.06
CA GLY A 161 -1.76 -8.84 10.38
C GLY A 161 -2.59 -8.21 11.50
N ALA A 162 -2.87 -8.96 12.56
CA ALA A 162 -3.72 -8.57 13.69
C ALA A 162 -3.08 -7.48 14.57
N GLU A 163 -1.76 -7.33 14.52
CA GLU A 163 -0.99 -6.36 15.31
C GLU A 163 -1.18 -4.92 14.79
N SER A 164 -1.69 -4.74 13.57
CA SER A 164 -1.95 -3.42 13.00
C SER A 164 -3.43 -3.07 13.06
N LYS A 165 -3.82 -2.30 14.08
CA LYS A 165 -5.19 -1.77 14.18
C LYS A 165 -5.60 -0.95 12.95
N THR A 166 -4.64 -0.24 12.37
CA THR A 166 -4.79 0.47 11.10
C THR A 166 -5.23 -0.45 9.97
N LEU A 167 -4.53 -1.57 9.74
CA LEU A 167 -4.89 -2.50 8.68
C LEU A 167 -6.21 -3.23 8.99
N GLU A 168 -6.53 -3.47 10.25
CA GLU A 168 -7.84 -4.00 10.67
C GLU A 168 -8.99 -3.08 10.24
N VAL A 169 -8.88 -1.78 10.52
CA VAL A 169 -9.89 -0.77 10.13
C VAL A 169 -10.00 -0.65 8.61
N MET A 170 -8.86 -0.58 7.91
CA MET A 170 -8.82 -0.50 6.44
C MET A 170 -9.44 -1.74 5.79
N GLY A 171 -9.14 -2.94 6.29
CA GLY A 171 -9.68 -4.19 5.76
C GLY A 171 -11.20 -4.34 5.98
N ALA A 172 -11.70 -3.89 7.12
CA ALA A 172 -13.14 -3.82 7.38
C ALA A 172 -13.86 -2.86 6.41
N GLN A 173 -13.26 -1.70 6.13
CA GLN A 173 -13.76 -0.73 5.14
C GLN A 173 -13.77 -1.34 3.73
N ILE A 174 -12.68 -1.99 3.29
CA ILE A 174 -12.61 -2.67 1.98
C ILE A 174 -13.71 -3.72 1.86
N LYS A 175 -13.91 -4.55 2.90
CA LYS A 175 -15.00 -5.54 2.92
C LYS A 175 -16.37 -4.88 2.74
N GLN A 176 -16.63 -3.79 3.45
CA GLN A 176 -17.89 -3.06 3.34
C GLN A 176 -18.09 -2.49 1.94
N ASP A 177 -17.05 -1.86 1.40
CA ASP A 177 -17.07 -1.20 0.10
C ASP A 177 -17.27 -2.17 -1.06
N LEU A 178 -16.53 -3.29 -1.07
CA LEU A 178 -16.71 -4.35 -2.07
C LEU A 178 -18.07 -5.06 -1.91
N GLY A 179 -18.62 -5.10 -0.70
CA GLY A 179 -20.00 -5.56 -0.46
C GLY A 179 -21.06 -4.74 -1.21
N LYS A 180 -20.85 -3.42 -1.40
CA LYS A 180 -21.77 -2.53 -2.12
C LYS A 180 -21.86 -2.85 -3.62
N ILE A 181 -20.85 -3.53 -4.17
CA ILE A 181 -20.83 -4.03 -5.56
C ILE A 181 -21.03 -5.54 -5.63
N GLY A 182 -21.60 -6.15 -4.58
CA GLY A 182 -22.01 -7.56 -4.57
C GLY A 182 -20.88 -8.58 -4.37
N ILE A 183 -19.63 -8.14 -4.19
CA ILE A 183 -18.48 -9.01 -3.89
C ILE A 183 -18.51 -9.39 -2.40
N GLN A 184 -18.40 -10.68 -2.09
CA GLN A 184 -18.23 -11.11 -0.70
C GLN A 184 -16.74 -11.20 -0.33
N VAL A 185 -16.32 -10.40 0.64
CA VAL A 185 -14.97 -10.50 1.23
C VAL A 185 -15.05 -11.12 2.62
N ASP A 186 -14.39 -12.27 2.78
CA ASP A 186 -14.14 -12.86 4.09
C ASP A 186 -12.85 -12.25 4.65
N PHE A 187 -13.00 -11.14 5.36
CA PHE A 187 -11.88 -10.46 5.98
C PHE A 187 -11.40 -11.22 7.23
N VAL A 188 -10.12 -11.59 7.27
CA VAL A 188 -9.50 -12.35 8.35
C VAL A 188 -8.23 -11.65 8.85
N THR A 189 -8.09 -11.56 10.17
CA THR A 189 -6.87 -11.10 10.83
C THR A 189 -6.14 -12.29 11.42
N LEU A 190 -4.85 -12.41 11.13
CA LEU A 190 -3.97 -13.46 11.65
C LEU A 190 -2.76 -12.81 12.34
N ALA A 191 -2.05 -13.55 13.19
CA ALA A 191 -0.74 -13.09 13.65
C ALA A 191 0.16 -12.77 12.43
N SER A 192 0.92 -11.68 12.47
CA SER A 192 1.67 -11.19 11.30
C SER A 192 2.60 -12.25 10.71
N ASN A 193 3.29 -13.04 11.55
CA ASN A 193 4.12 -14.15 11.09
C ASN A 193 3.32 -15.23 10.34
N ALA A 194 2.09 -15.51 10.78
CA ALA A 194 1.24 -16.47 10.08
C ALA A 194 0.73 -15.94 8.72
N VAL A 195 0.58 -14.61 8.57
CA VAL A 195 0.33 -13.99 7.25
C VAL A 195 1.55 -14.18 6.36
N LEU A 196 2.75 -13.89 6.85
CA LEU A 196 3.99 -14.07 6.10
C LEU A 196 4.21 -15.53 5.69
N ASP A 197 4.01 -16.49 6.60
CA ASP A 197 4.10 -17.92 6.30
C ASP A 197 3.12 -18.35 5.20
N LYS A 198 1.90 -17.79 5.19
CA LYS A 198 0.92 -18.04 4.13
C LYS A 198 1.35 -17.44 2.81
N VAL A 199 1.87 -16.21 2.83
CA VAL A 199 2.40 -15.53 1.65
C VAL A 199 3.55 -16.32 1.05
N ASP A 200 4.54 -16.69 1.87
CA ASP A 200 5.72 -17.45 1.46
C ASP A 200 5.37 -18.86 0.95
N SER A 201 4.41 -19.52 1.59
CA SER A 201 3.91 -20.82 1.10
C SER A 201 2.92 -20.69 -0.06
N MET A 202 2.63 -19.47 -0.53
CA MET A 202 1.68 -19.14 -1.61
C MET A 202 0.24 -19.63 -1.35
N LYS A 203 -0.11 -19.93 -0.09
CA LYS A 203 -1.43 -20.44 0.32
C LYS A 203 -2.37 -19.32 0.75
N TRP A 204 -2.67 -18.42 -0.18
CA TRP A 204 -3.48 -17.23 0.06
C TRP A 204 -4.16 -16.73 -1.23
N GLU A 205 -5.21 -15.92 -1.04
CA GLU A 205 -6.08 -15.42 -2.13
C GLU A 205 -5.87 -13.93 -2.36
N ALA A 206 -6.14 -13.12 -1.34
CA ALA A 206 -5.85 -11.70 -1.31
C ALA A 206 -5.25 -11.29 0.03
N ALA A 207 -4.40 -10.28 0.03
CA ALA A 207 -3.79 -9.74 1.25
C ALA A 207 -3.86 -8.21 1.27
N LEU A 208 -4.09 -7.66 2.46
CA LEU A 208 -3.91 -6.23 2.75
C LEU A 208 -2.59 -6.09 3.50
N MET A 209 -1.60 -5.50 2.84
CA MET A 209 -0.23 -5.41 3.32
C MET A 209 0.38 -4.06 2.97
N GLY A 210 1.65 -3.88 3.34
CA GLY A 210 2.42 -2.75 2.91
C GLY A 210 3.88 -3.08 2.65
N PHE A 211 4.54 -2.21 1.89
CA PHE A 211 5.99 -2.20 1.70
C PHE A 211 6.54 -0.95 2.35
N ASP A 212 7.64 -1.08 3.08
CA ASP A 212 8.39 0.05 3.57
C ASP A 212 9.57 0.32 2.63
N TYR A 213 9.53 1.46 1.96
CA TYR A 213 10.60 1.88 1.05
C TYR A 213 11.46 2.94 1.73
N THR A 214 12.67 2.57 2.14
CA THR A 214 13.58 3.49 2.84
C THR A 214 14.44 4.33 1.89
N SER A 215 14.06 4.45 0.61
CA SER A 215 14.85 5.12 -0.44
C SER A 215 13.98 5.98 -1.36
N LEU A 216 14.50 7.16 -1.76
CA LEU A 216 13.90 8.02 -2.78
C LEU A 216 14.25 7.54 -4.19
N GLU A 217 15.22 6.62 -4.29
CA GLU A 217 15.61 6.05 -5.56
C GLU A 217 14.43 5.26 -6.16
N PRO A 218 14.17 5.45 -7.46
CA PRO A 218 13.00 4.91 -8.12
C PRO A 218 13.10 3.39 -8.34
N ASP A 219 14.27 2.79 -8.12
CA ASP A 219 14.52 1.36 -8.23
C ASP A 219 14.17 0.57 -6.96
N ALA A 220 13.90 1.23 -5.82
CA ALA A 220 13.55 0.57 -4.57
C ALA A 220 12.40 -0.46 -4.69
N PRO A 221 11.35 -0.22 -5.51
CA PRO A 221 10.28 -1.20 -5.73
C PRO A 221 10.65 -2.38 -6.65
N THR A 222 11.84 -2.39 -7.29
CA THR A 222 12.22 -3.40 -8.31
C THR A 222 11.99 -4.82 -7.82
N ALA A 223 12.38 -5.13 -6.59
CA ALA A 223 12.24 -6.46 -6.01
C ALA A 223 10.78 -6.91 -5.83
N ASN A 224 9.82 -5.97 -5.79
CA ASN A 224 8.39 -6.23 -5.60
C ASN A 224 7.57 -6.23 -6.89
N PHE A 225 8.14 -5.68 -7.97
CA PHE A 225 7.45 -5.52 -9.25
C PHE A 225 8.07 -6.32 -10.39
N ASN A 226 9.35 -6.69 -10.30
CA ASN A 226 9.97 -7.58 -11.28
C ASN A 226 9.41 -9.02 -11.09
N PRO A 227 8.93 -9.70 -12.14
CA PRO A 227 8.37 -11.06 -12.02
C PRO A 227 9.37 -12.08 -11.45
N GLU A 228 10.67 -11.83 -11.54
CA GLU A 228 11.73 -12.68 -10.96
C GLU A 228 12.29 -12.11 -9.65
N GLY A 229 11.71 -11.03 -9.14
CA GLY A 229 12.07 -10.41 -7.87
C GLY A 229 11.61 -11.25 -6.68
N ALA A 230 12.50 -11.44 -5.70
CA ALA A 230 12.21 -12.22 -4.49
C ALA A 230 11.09 -11.61 -3.61
N GLY A 231 10.79 -10.32 -3.78
CA GLY A 231 9.75 -9.59 -3.05
C GLY A 231 8.43 -9.43 -3.81
N THR A 232 8.31 -9.99 -5.02
CA THR A 232 7.10 -9.89 -5.84
C THR A 232 5.99 -10.74 -5.26
N LEU A 233 4.88 -10.13 -4.84
CA LEU A 233 3.80 -10.86 -4.17
C LEU A 233 2.73 -11.35 -5.14
N TYR A 234 2.36 -10.54 -6.14
CA TYR A 234 1.20 -10.81 -7.00
C TYR A 234 1.37 -12.05 -7.89
N ASN A 235 2.58 -12.41 -8.30
CA ASN A 235 2.85 -13.62 -9.09
C ASN A 235 4.22 -14.22 -8.70
N GLN A 236 4.34 -14.69 -7.46
CA GLN A 236 5.59 -15.22 -6.91
C GLN A 236 6.18 -16.36 -7.74
N ASN A 237 7.51 -16.35 -7.91
CA ASN A 237 8.26 -17.51 -8.39
C ASN A 237 8.77 -18.36 -7.21
N SER A 238 9.26 -19.57 -7.47
CA SER A 238 9.94 -20.40 -6.47
C SER A 238 11.22 -19.73 -5.98
N ARG A 239 11.49 -19.83 -4.68
CA ARG A 239 12.77 -19.42 -4.11
C ARG A 239 13.86 -20.44 -4.42
N PRO A 240 15.16 -20.04 -4.41
CA PRO A 240 16.26 -20.99 -4.52
C PRO A 240 16.12 -22.13 -3.50
N GLY A 241 16.16 -23.38 -3.97
CA GLY A 241 15.99 -24.58 -3.13
C GLY A 241 14.55 -25.05 -2.95
N GLU A 242 13.53 -24.30 -3.40
CA GLU A 242 12.15 -24.77 -3.42
C GLU A 242 11.84 -25.60 -4.67
N LYS A 243 10.80 -26.44 -4.58
CA LYS A 243 10.23 -27.10 -5.76
C LYS A 243 9.70 -26.05 -6.74
N PRO A 244 9.97 -26.23 -8.05
CA PRO A 244 9.51 -25.30 -9.08
C PRO A 244 7.99 -25.21 -9.12
N ILE A 245 7.48 -24.10 -9.64
CA ILE A 245 6.06 -23.92 -9.92
C ILE A 245 5.81 -24.38 -11.36
N GLU A 246 5.04 -25.44 -11.50
CA GLU A 246 4.66 -25.99 -12.80
C GLU A 246 3.57 -25.12 -13.45
N GLY A 247 3.77 -24.75 -14.71
CA GLY A 247 2.78 -23.97 -15.46
C GLY A 247 2.55 -22.56 -14.92
N ARG A 248 3.54 -21.96 -14.23
CA ARG A 248 3.51 -20.53 -13.93
C ARG A 248 3.49 -19.74 -15.24
N GLU A 249 2.50 -18.88 -15.39
CA GLU A 249 2.41 -17.93 -16.49
C GLU A 249 2.85 -16.55 -15.98
N VAL A 250 3.70 -15.87 -16.74
CA VAL A 250 4.10 -14.48 -16.50
C VAL A 250 3.53 -13.67 -17.66
N ALA A 251 2.64 -12.73 -17.36
CA ALA A 251 2.01 -11.93 -18.40
C ALA A 251 3.00 -10.97 -19.08
N ASP A 252 2.72 -10.57 -20.32
CA ASP A 252 3.59 -9.68 -21.08
C ASP A 252 3.86 -8.35 -20.36
N TRP A 253 2.87 -7.81 -19.65
CA TRP A 253 3.03 -6.58 -18.86
C TRP A 253 3.94 -6.77 -17.66
N GLU A 254 4.00 -7.96 -17.06
CA GLU A 254 4.93 -8.28 -15.97
C GLU A 254 6.36 -8.34 -16.51
N VAL A 255 6.54 -9.00 -17.66
CA VAL A 255 7.82 -9.08 -18.37
C VAL A 255 8.31 -7.69 -18.73
N GLU A 256 7.44 -6.85 -19.30
CA GLU A 256 7.78 -5.48 -19.69
C GLU A 256 8.13 -4.61 -18.47
N MET A 257 7.35 -4.71 -17.40
CA MET A 257 7.64 -4.01 -16.16
C MET A 257 9.01 -4.42 -15.59
N GLY A 258 9.32 -5.71 -15.55
CA GLY A 258 10.64 -6.20 -15.13
C GLY A 258 11.79 -5.68 -16.01
N LYS A 259 11.61 -5.66 -17.34
CA LYS A 259 12.59 -5.09 -18.27
C LYS A 259 12.82 -3.60 -18.02
N LEU A 260 11.75 -2.82 -17.84
CA LEU A 260 11.84 -1.39 -17.60
C LEU A 260 12.59 -1.08 -16.29
N TYR A 261 12.35 -1.82 -15.21
CA TYR A 261 13.13 -1.64 -13.97
C TYR A 261 14.63 -1.90 -14.22
N ILE A 262 14.99 -2.98 -14.93
CA ILE A 262 16.39 -3.28 -15.26
C ILE A 262 17.00 -2.18 -16.14
N GLN A 263 16.25 -1.66 -17.11
CA GLN A 263 16.70 -0.55 -17.96
C GLN A 263 16.91 0.74 -17.14
N GLY A 264 15.95 1.09 -16.29
CA GLY A 264 16.00 2.30 -15.45
C GLY A 264 17.11 2.27 -14.39
N ILE A 265 17.55 1.09 -13.96
CA ILE A 265 18.74 0.92 -13.10
C ILE A 265 20.04 1.17 -13.89
N ARG A 266 20.07 0.83 -15.19
CA ARG A 266 21.26 0.92 -16.05
C ARG A 266 21.36 2.21 -16.86
N GLU A 267 20.35 3.08 -16.79
CA GLU A 267 20.28 4.32 -17.53
C GLU A 267 20.92 5.46 -16.73
N PHE A 268 21.87 6.17 -17.35
CA PHE A 268 22.62 7.28 -16.74
C PHE A 268 22.15 8.64 -17.26
N ASP A 269 21.39 8.69 -18.37
CA ASP A 269 20.73 9.90 -18.82
C ASP A 269 19.46 10.14 -17.99
N GLU A 270 19.46 11.21 -17.19
CA GLU A 270 18.36 11.54 -16.29
C GLU A 270 17.01 11.74 -16.98
N THR A 271 17.00 12.25 -18.21
CA THR A 271 15.75 12.48 -18.95
C THR A 271 15.16 11.15 -19.39
N LYS A 272 16.00 10.24 -19.93
CA LYS A 272 15.59 8.89 -20.30
C LYS A 272 15.18 8.07 -19.08
N ARG A 273 15.95 8.15 -17.99
CA ARG A 273 15.65 7.45 -16.73
C ARG A 273 14.29 7.87 -16.18
N LYS A 274 13.98 9.17 -16.17
CA LYS A 274 12.64 9.68 -15.82
C LYS A 274 11.53 9.15 -16.71
N ALA A 275 11.73 9.08 -18.03
CA ALA A 275 10.75 8.53 -18.94
C ALA A 275 10.48 7.03 -18.70
N ILE A 276 11.53 6.25 -18.41
CA ILE A 276 11.40 4.82 -18.07
C ILE A 276 10.56 4.64 -16.80
N TYR A 277 10.87 5.37 -15.72
CA TYR A 277 10.12 5.27 -14.47
C TYR A 277 8.69 5.84 -14.55
N ALA A 278 8.44 6.81 -15.43
CA ALA A 278 7.08 7.23 -15.73
C ALA A 278 6.26 6.08 -16.34
N GLU A 279 6.86 5.31 -17.26
CA GLU A 279 6.17 4.17 -17.88
C GLU A 279 5.90 3.03 -16.90
N ILE A 280 6.84 2.74 -16.00
CA ILE A 280 6.64 1.77 -14.91
C ILE A 280 5.42 2.15 -14.07
N GLN A 281 5.27 3.43 -13.71
CA GLN A 281 4.13 3.91 -12.92
C GLN A 281 2.82 3.78 -13.71
N ARG A 282 2.83 4.06 -15.02
CA ARG A 282 1.67 3.85 -15.90
C ARG A 282 1.27 2.38 -15.96
N LEU A 283 2.21 1.46 -16.17
CA LEU A 283 1.92 0.02 -16.18
C LEU A 283 1.38 -0.45 -14.84
N SER A 284 1.93 0.04 -13.72
CA SER A 284 1.43 -0.28 -12.38
C SER A 284 -0.03 0.13 -12.21
N GLN A 285 -0.40 1.33 -12.66
CA GLN A 285 -1.79 1.80 -12.59
C GLN A 285 -2.70 1.20 -13.66
N GLU A 286 -2.17 0.79 -14.80
CA GLU A 286 -2.98 0.12 -15.82
C GLU A 286 -3.37 -1.28 -15.38
N TYR A 287 -2.40 -2.07 -14.91
CA TYR A 287 -2.56 -3.50 -14.62
C TYR A 287 -2.85 -3.83 -13.15
N LEU A 288 -2.63 -2.89 -12.23
CA LEU A 288 -2.93 -3.04 -10.81
C LEU A 288 -2.39 -4.35 -10.19
N PRO A 289 -1.09 -4.68 -10.31
CA PRO A 289 -0.49 -5.75 -9.50
C PRO A 289 -0.70 -5.52 -8.01
N TYR A 290 -0.67 -4.25 -7.61
CA TYR A 290 -1.00 -3.75 -6.28
C TYR A 290 -2.02 -2.63 -6.41
N ILE A 291 -3.14 -2.75 -5.69
CA ILE A 291 -4.14 -1.68 -5.60
C ILE A 291 -3.73 -0.77 -4.45
N HIS A 292 -3.05 0.33 -4.79
CA HIS A 292 -2.58 1.30 -3.81
C HIS A 292 -3.73 2.01 -3.09
N LEU A 293 -3.55 2.24 -1.79
CA LEU A 293 -4.57 2.80 -0.92
C LEU A 293 -4.22 4.24 -0.53
N ILE A 294 -3.67 4.43 0.67
CA ILE A 294 -3.48 5.74 1.30
C ILE A 294 -2.15 5.78 2.03
N LYS A 295 -1.58 6.98 2.12
CA LYS A 295 -0.38 7.30 2.88
C LYS A 295 -0.66 8.35 3.95
N PRO A 296 -0.63 8.00 5.24
CA PRO A 296 -0.75 8.99 6.31
C PRO A 296 0.44 9.94 6.31
N LEU A 297 0.24 11.13 6.88
CA LEU A 297 1.34 12.03 7.18
C LEU A 297 2.16 11.50 8.35
N GLU A 298 3.48 11.54 8.23
CA GLU A 298 4.39 11.38 9.35
C GLU A 298 4.52 12.72 10.07
N MET A 299 4.19 12.72 11.35
CA MET A 299 4.20 13.91 12.18
C MET A 299 4.92 13.65 13.49
N LEU A 300 5.72 14.63 13.89
CA LEU A 300 6.54 14.56 15.08
C LEU A 300 6.23 15.75 15.97
N VAL A 301 5.97 15.53 17.24
CA VAL A 301 5.89 16.61 18.22
C VAL A 301 7.22 16.70 18.96
N VAL A 302 7.76 17.91 19.06
CA VAL A 302 9.08 18.18 19.65
C VAL A 302 9.03 19.39 20.58
N ARG A 303 9.55 19.23 21.81
CA ARG A 303 9.76 20.35 22.75
C ARG A 303 10.66 21.43 22.14
N ASN A 304 10.33 22.69 22.38
CA ASN A 304 11.08 23.84 21.84
C ASN A 304 12.51 23.94 22.38
N ARG A 305 12.81 23.26 23.50
CA ARG A 305 14.18 23.14 24.01
C ARG A 305 15.14 22.43 23.06
N LEU A 306 14.62 21.65 22.11
CA LEU A 306 15.41 21.07 21.02
C LEU A 306 15.35 22.01 19.81
N GLN A 307 16.44 22.72 19.57
CA GLN A 307 16.55 23.70 18.48
C GLN A 307 17.30 23.12 17.27
N GLY A 308 16.99 23.64 16.09
CA GLY A 308 17.69 23.27 14.85
C GLY A 308 17.19 21.98 14.18
N ILE A 309 16.05 21.43 14.61
CA ILE A 309 15.50 20.20 14.00
C ILE A 309 15.06 20.44 12.56
N LYS A 310 15.54 19.58 11.65
CA LYS A 310 15.07 19.46 10.27
C LYS A 310 14.35 18.12 10.13
N TYR A 311 13.03 18.11 10.08
CA TYR A 311 12.25 16.87 10.02
C TYR A 311 11.83 16.51 8.59
N SER A 312 11.84 15.22 8.25
CA SER A 312 11.35 14.66 6.99
C SER A 312 10.75 13.26 7.24
N ALA A 313 9.70 12.91 6.49
CA ALA A 313 9.08 11.58 6.50
C ALA A 313 9.94 10.51 5.82
N PHE A 314 11.03 10.90 5.15
CA PHE A 314 11.85 10.02 4.33
C PHE A 314 12.47 8.84 5.11
N ASN A 315 12.64 8.98 6.42
CA ASN A 315 13.02 7.83 7.24
C ASN A 315 12.46 7.93 8.67
N ILE A 316 11.43 7.14 8.94
CA ILE A 316 10.80 7.02 10.26
C ILE A 316 11.77 6.57 11.37
N HIS A 317 12.94 6.03 11.01
CA HIS A 317 13.99 5.61 11.94
C HIS A 317 15.06 6.69 12.19
N TYR A 318 15.12 7.78 11.40
CA TYR A 318 16.11 8.85 11.53
C TYR A 318 15.47 10.23 11.70
N THR A 319 14.61 10.34 12.71
CA THR A 319 13.98 11.60 13.15
C THR A 319 14.98 12.76 13.32
N PHE A 320 16.24 12.44 13.64
CA PHE A 320 17.33 13.38 13.86
C PHE A 320 18.51 13.15 12.90
N TRP A 321 18.24 12.99 11.59
CA TRP A 321 19.31 12.87 10.60
C TRP A 321 20.31 14.04 10.65
N ASN A 322 19.88 15.20 11.15
CA ASN A 322 20.72 16.37 11.36
C ASN A 322 21.19 16.54 12.83
N ILE A 323 21.33 15.46 13.61
CA ILE A 323 21.68 15.50 15.04
C ILE A 323 22.91 16.36 15.37
N TYR A 324 23.88 16.43 14.45
CA TYR A 324 25.09 17.24 14.58
C TYR A 324 24.83 18.76 14.57
N GLU A 325 23.65 19.21 14.16
CA GLU A 325 23.22 20.63 14.19
C GLU A 325 22.29 20.94 15.36
N ILE A 326 21.74 19.92 16.04
CA ILE A 326 20.71 20.08 17.06
C ILE A 326 21.33 20.61 18.35
N LYS A 327 20.66 21.58 18.98
CA LYS A 327 21.05 22.14 20.27
C LYS A 327 19.97 21.89 21.31
N VAL A 328 20.40 21.57 22.52
CA VAL A 328 19.54 21.54 23.71
C VAL A 328 19.72 22.86 24.43
N THR A 329 18.66 23.65 24.55
CA THR A 329 18.65 24.82 25.43
C THR A 329 18.04 24.44 26.76
N GLU A 330 18.74 24.66 27.86
CA GLU A 330 18.11 24.54 29.18
C GLU A 330 17.04 25.64 29.29
N ASN A 331 15.80 25.26 29.61
CA ASN A 331 14.84 26.22 30.11
C ASN A 331 15.36 26.64 31.49
N THR A 332 16.14 27.71 31.54
CA THR A 332 16.34 28.48 32.78
C THR A 332 14.97 29.03 33.17
N GLY A 333 14.24 28.26 33.97
CA GLY A 333 13.00 28.71 34.61
C GLY A 333 13.26 29.81 35.61
#